data_AF-A0A3D4MCG3-F1
#
_entry.id   AF-A0A3D4MCG3-F1
#
_cell.length_a   1.000
_cell.length_b   1.000
_cell.length_c   1.000
_cell.angle_alpha   90.00
_cell.angle_beta   90.00
_cell.angle_gamma   90.00
#
_symmetry.space_group_name_H-M   'P 1'
#
loop_
_entity.id
_entity.type
_entity.pdbx_description
1 polymer ?
#
loop_
_entity_poly.entity_id
_entity_poly.type
_entity_poly.pdbx_seq_one_letter_code
_entity_poly.pdbx_strand_id
1 'polypeptide(L)'
;MKPAPRHNPYKPSLGDRFWRSVWLPGREKAELEQDFHYAATVGKLWRAELLLTEKGVDIASGNNFAVRWAARGGHTEMLKLLFRHGGVDVNAKDGEALINAVTFAHHACAGLLLDNGADVSRQDFKALRTAHDKKDEAMLAMLLSRAKNANAVVAELTAALQAEETPNKAMLHLYQNYTEGTPPPENGDRRPHGPRPQGPRPQG
;
A
#
# COMPACT_ATOMS: atom_id res chain seq x y z
N MET A 1 -9.83 11.56 36.13
CA MET A 1 -10.75 11.87 35.02
C MET A 1 -10.12 11.36 33.74
N LYS A 2 -10.76 10.41 33.03
CA LYS A 2 -10.30 10.04 31.68
C LYS A 2 -10.62 11.21 30.74
N PRO A 3 -9.72 11.61 29.83
CA PRO A 3 -10.00 12.70 28.91
C PRO A 3 -11.24 12.38 28.08
N ALA A 4 -12.07 13.39 27.81
CA ALA A 4 -13.26 13.24 26.98
C ALA A 4 -12.84 12.71 25.59
N PRO A 5 -13.55 11.72 25.02
CA PRO A 5 -13.21 11.20 23.70
C PRO A 5 -13.34 12.32 22.67
N ARG A 6 -12.30 12.48 21.84
CA ARG A 6 -12.27 13.45 20.75
C ARG A 6 -13.53 13.28 19.91
N HIS A 7 -14.17 14.39 19.55
CA HIS A 7 -15.44 14.40 18.83
C HIS A 7 -15.32 13.58 17.54
N ASN A 8 -15.85 12.34 17.54
CA ASN A 8 -15.90 11.50 16.35
C ASN A 8 -17.02 12.04 15.45
N PRO A 9 -16.72 12.57 14.24
CA PRO A 9 -17.71 13.18 13.35
C PRO A 9 -18.72 12.16 12.78
N TYR A 10 -18.51 10.87 13.02
CA TYR A 10 -19.35 9.78 12.54
C TYR A 10 -20.14 9.06 13.62
N LYS A 11 -20.20 9.56 14.85
CA LYS A 11 -20.89 8.90 15.98
C LYS A 11 -22.37 8.64 15.60
N PRO A 12 -22.79 7.39 15.31
CA PRO A 12 -24.20 7.09 15.10
C PRO A 12 -24.97 7.42 16.37
N SER A 13 -26.28 7.71 16.26
CA SER A 13 -27.11 7.96 17.43
C SER A 13 -27.03 6.78 18.41
N LEU A 14 -27.23 7.04 19.71
CA LEU A 14 -27.30 5.99 20.76
C LEU A 14 -28.32 4.86 20.46
N GLY A 15 -29.14 5.01 19.41
CA GLY A 15 -30.14 4.05 18.94
C GLY A 15 -29.62 2.97 17.99
N ASP A 16 -28.37 3.00 17.51
CA ASP A 16 -27.85 1.91 16.67
C ASP A 16 -27.84 0.58 17.48
N ARG A 17 -28.34 -0.50 16.89
CA ARG A 17 -28.30 -1.84 17.49
C ARG A 17 -26.87 -2.27 17.81
N PHE A 18 -25.90 -1.83 16.99
CA PHE A 18 -24.49 -2.04 17.27
C PHE A 18 -24.06 -1.37 18.59
N TRP A 19 -24.46 -0.11 18.83
CA TRP A 19 -24.10 0.61 20.06
C TRP A 19 -24.62 -0.07 21.32
N ARG A 20 -25.86 -0.58 21.28
CA ARG A 20 -26.42 -1.31 22.41
C ARG A 20 -25.67 -2.60 22.71
N SER A 21 -25.18 -3.30 21.69
CA SER A 21 -24.51 -4.59 21.88
C SER A 21 -23.06 -4.47 22.36
N VAL A 22 -22.33 -3.45 21.89
CA VAL A 22 -20.89 -3.25 22.22
C VAL A 22 -20.62 -2.96 23.70
N TRP A 23 -21.61 -2.39 24.40
CA TRP A 23 -21.51 -2.04 25.81
C TRP A 23 -22.26 -3.01 26.73
N LEU A 24 -22.76 -4.14 26.19
CA LEU A 24 -23.33 -5.17 27.05
C LEU A 24 -22.24 -5.72 27.99
N PRO A 25 -22.57 -5.86 29.30
CA PRO A 25 -21.70 -6.55 30.23
C PRO A 25 -21.43 -7.99 29.73
N GLY A 26 -20.19 -8.46 29.83
CA GLY A 26 -19.83 -9.85 29.54
C GLY A 26 -19.38 -10.15 28.11
N ARG A 27 -19.29 -9.16 27.21
CA ARG A 27 -18.70 -9.41 25.89
C ARG A 27 -17.23 -9.73 25.99
N GLU A 28 -16.83 -10.82 25.34
CA GLU A 28 -15.44 -11.25 25.32
C GLU A 28 -14.62 -10.41 24.34
N LYS A 29 -13.30 -10.35 24.57
CA LYS A 29 -12.36 -9.65 23.68
C LYS A 29 -12.47 -10.19 22.24
N ALA A 30 -12.68 -11.50 22.08
CA ALA A 30 -12.81 -12.16 20.77
C ALA A 30 -14.01 -11.65 19.96
N GLU A 31 -15.14 -11.35 20.61
CA GLU A 31 -16.33 -10.82 19.92
C GLU A 31 -16.09 -9.38 19.42
N LEU A 32 -15.35 -8.59 20.20
CA LEU A 32 -14.95 -7.23 19.82
C LEU A 32 -13.94 -7.24 18.66
N GLU A 33 -13.01 -8.19 18.66
CA GLU A 33 -12.09 -8.44 17.54
C GLU A 33 -12.83 -8.87 16.28
N GLN A 34 -13.82 -9.76 16.39
CA GLN A 34 -14.66 -10.16 15.26
C GLN A 34 -15.47 -8.98 14.69
N ASP A 35 -16.02 -8.13 15.56
CA ASP A 35 -16.71 -6.91 15.16
C ASP A 35 -15.77 -5.92 14.43
N PHE A 36 -14.50 -5.89 14.84
CA PHE A 36 -13.45 -5.10 14.20
C PHE A 36 -13.07 -5.68 12.83
N HIS A 37 -12.93 -7.00 12.71
CA HIS A 37 -12.69 -7.70 11.44
C HIS A 37 -13.81 -7.45 10.43
N TYR A 38 -15.07 -7.48 10.89
CA TYR A 38 -16.22 -7.11 10.07
C TYR A 38 -16.13 -5.65 9.61
N ALA A 39 -15.82 -4.72 10.52
CA ALA A 39 -15.67 -3.32 10.18
C ALA A 39 -14.58 -3.08 9.12
N ALA A 40 -13.44 -3.76 9.24
CA ALA A 40 -12.35 -3.69 8.28
C ALA A 40 -12.72 -4.25 6.90
N THR A 41 -13.41 -5.39 6.86
CA THR A 41 -13.87 -6.03 5.61
C THR A 41 -14.86 -5.15 4.84
N VAL A 42 -15.76 -4.49 5.56
CA VAL A 42 -16.82 -3.66 4.96
C VAL A 42 -16.36 -2.20 4.78
N GLY A 43 -15.24 -1.79 5.37
CA GLY A 43 -14.75 -0.41 5.32
C GLY A 43 -15.52 0.55 6.24
N LYS A 44 -16.09 0.06 7.35
CA LYS A 44 -16.82 0.89 8.33
C LYS A 44 -15.84 1.63 9.26
N LEU A 45 -15.27 2.72 8.75
CA LEU A 45 -14.24 3.54 9.43
C LEU A 45 -14.61 3.91 10.86
N TRP A 46 -15.79 4.48 11.06
CA TRP A 46 -16.24 4.94 12.38
C TRP A 46 -16.31 3.81 13.42
N ARG A 47 -16.69 2.60 12.98
CA ARG A 47 -16.79 1.42 13.83
C ARG A 47 -15.40 0.90 14.20
N ALA A 48 -14.49 0.88 13.24
CA ALA A 48 -13.10 0.52 13.48
C ALA A 48 -12.41 1.51 14.43
N GLU A 49 -12.54 2.82 14.18
CA GLU A 49 -11.97 3.88 15.03
C GLU A 49 -12.41 3.74 16.48
N LEU A 50 -13.72 3.56 16.68
CA LEU A 50 -14.30 3.40 18.01
C LEU A 50 -13.78 2.16 18.74
N LEU A 51 -13.75 1.01 18.05
CA LEU A 51 -13.28 -0.25 18.65
C LEU A 51 -11.82 -0.15 19.05
N LEU A 52 -11.00 0.56 18.28
CA LEU A 52 -9.60 0.82 18.63
C LEU A 52 -9.45 1.79 19.80
N THR A 53 -10.17 2.92 19.81
CA THR A 53 -9.97 3.96 20.84
C THR A 53 -10.65 3.66 22.17
N GLU A 54 -11.87 3.12 22.16
CA GLU A 54 -12.69 2.97 23.38
C GLU A 54 -12.60 1.57 23.98
N LYS A 55 -12.34 0.54 23.15
CA LYS A 55 -12.33 -0.87 23.58
C LYS A 55 -10.94 -1.51 23.57
N GLY A 56 -9.94 -0.83 23.00
CA GLY A 56 -8.57 -1.34 22.97
C GLY A 56 -8.46 -2.67 22.23
N VAL A 57 -9.23 -2.84 21.14
CA VAL A 57 -9.13 -4.02 20.28
C VAL A 57 -7.73 -4.11 19.68
N ASP A 58 -7.20 -5.33 19.62
CA ASP A 58 -5.91 -5.57 18.99
C ASP A 58 -6.03 -5.44 17.46
N ILE A 59 -5.33 -4.45 16.92
CA ILE A 59 -5.27 -4.16 15.49
C ILE A 59 -4.60 -5.28 14.67
N ALA A 60 -3.69 -6.02 15.30
CA ALA A 60 -2.98 -7.14 14.68
C ALA A 60 -3.73 -8.48 14.83
N SER A 61 -4.90 -8.49 15.47
CA SER A 61 -5.72 -9.68 15.67
C SER A 61 -6.01 -10.43 14.36
N GLY A 62 -6.04 -11.76 14.45
CA GLY A 62 -6.29 -12.62 13.29
C GLY A 62 -5.18 -12.56 12.22
N ASN A 63 -3.91 -12.36 12.63
CA ASN A 63 -2.75 -12.19 11.74
C ASN A 63 -2.89 -10.97 10.83
N ASN A 64 -3.12 -9.79 11.43
CA ASN A 64 -3.35 -8.52 10.72
C ASN A 64 -4.54 -8.62 9.75
N PHE A 65 -5.61 -9.29 10.19
CA PHE A 65 -6.82 -9.52 9.40
C PHE A 65 -7.34 -8.22 8.79
N ALA A 66 -7.42 -7.17 9.61
CA ALA A 66 -7.99 -5.89 9.20
C ALA A 66 -7.31 -5.30 7.96
N VAL A 67 -5.98 -5.36 7.90
CA VAL A 67 -5.18 -4.79 6.80
C VAL A 67 -5.36 -5.60 5.54
N ARG A 68 -5.31 -6.94 5.65
CA ARG A 68 -5.51 -7.86 4.52
C ARG A 68 -6.87 -7.68 3.85
N TRP A 69 -7.93 -7.58 4.65
CA TRP A 69 -9.30 -7.46 4.14
C TRP A 69 -9.68 -6.04 3.74
N ALA A 70 -9.13 -5.01 4.40
CA ALA A 70 -9.24 -3.64 3.93
C ALA A 70 -8.57 -3.46 2.56
N ALA A 71 -7.38 -4.05 2.37
CA ALA A 71 -6.69 -4.07 1.08
C ALA A 71 -7.50 -4.81 0.00
N ARG A 72 -8.06 -5.97 0.33
CA ARG A 72 -8.93 -6.76 -0.55
C ARG A 72 -10.19 -6.00 -0.98
N GLY A 73 -10.78 -5.21 -0.07
CA GLY A 73 -12.00 -4.44 -0.33
C GLY A 73 -11.76 -3.06 -0.93
N GLY A 74 -10.51 -2.65 -1.13
CA GLY A 74 -10.18 -1.31 -1.66
C GLY A 74 -10.37 -0.17 -0.65
N HIS A 75 -10.47 -0.49 0.65
CA HIS A 75 -10.78 0.46 1.71
C HIS A 75 -9.57 1.31 2.11
N THR A 76 -9.20 2.24 1.24
CA THR A 76 -8.01 3.10 1.39
C THR A 76 -8.01 3.88 2.70
N GLU A 77 -9.15 4.47 3.08
CA GLU A 77 -9.28 5.21 4.35
C GLU A 77 -9.18 4.30 5.58
N MET A 78 -9.57 3.02 5.45
CA MET A 78 -9.43 2.04 6.52
C MET A 78 -7.94 1.73 6.71
N LEU A 79 -7.20 1.51 5.63
CA LEU A 79 -5.75 1.34 5.71
C LEU A 79 -5.04 2.55 6.35
N LYS A 80 -5.41 3.78 5.96
CA LYS A 80 -4.88 5.00 6.60
C LYS A 80 -5.18 5.06 8.09
N LEU A 81 -6.38 4.64 8.51
CA LEU A 81 -6.72 4.55 9.92
C LEU A 81 -5.86 3.50 10.63
N LEU A 82 -5.70 2.32 10.05
CA LEU A 82 -4.91 1.24 10.63
C LEU A 82 -3.43 1.64 10.80
N PHE A 83 -2.82 2.25 9.77
CA PHE A 83 -1.43 2.71 9.83
C PHE A 83 -1.22 3.86 10.82
N ARG A 84 -2.20 4.75 11.00
CA ARG A 84 -2.14 5.80 12.03
C ARG A 84 -2.11 5.26 13.45
N HIS A 85 -2.81 4.16 13.72
CA HIS A 85 -2.81 3.52 15.03
C HIS A 85 -1.52 2.72 15.31
N GLY A 86 -0.79 2.32 14.27
CA GLY A 86 0.45 1.56 14.39
C GLY A 86 0.22 0.09 14.81
N GLY A 87 1.31 -0.66 14.99
CA GLY A 87 1.24 -2.07 15.42
C GLY A 87 0.79 -3.07 14.35
N VAL A 88 0.72 -2.63 13.10
CA VAL A 88 0.36 -3.45 11.95
C VAL A 88 1.62 -4.03 11.31
N ASP A 89 1.62 -5.34 11.08
CA ASP A 89 2.55 -5.99 10.16
C ASP A 89 1.88 -6.11 8.77
N VAL A 90 2.33 -5.27 7.83
CA VAL A 90 1.85 -5.25 6.43
C VAL A 90 2.23 -6.51 5.64
N ASN A 91 3.24 -7.24 6.10
CA ASN A 91 3.74 -8.45 5.45
C ASN A 91 3.19 -9.73 6.08
N ALA A 92 2.25 -9.61 7.03
CA ALA A 92 1.66 -10.75 7.71
C ALA A 92 1.03 -11.76 6.72
N LYS A 93 1.12 -13.04 7.07
CA LYS A 93 0.65 -14.15 6.23
C LYS A 93 1.23 -14.06 4.80
N ASP A 94 2.52 -13.82 4.74
CA ASP A 94 3.31 -13.78 3.51
C ASP A 94 2.81 -12.75 2.49
N GLY A 95 2.64 -11.50 2.95
CA GLY A 95 2.35 -10.36 2.08
C GLY A 95 0.95 -10.33 1.46
N GLU A 96 -0.01 -11.08 2.01
CA GLU A 96 -1.33 -11.23 1.38
C GLU A 96 -2.08 -9.91 1.20
N ALA A 97 -1.84 -8.90 2.05
CA ALA A 97 -2.47 -7.60 1.90
C ALA A 97 -2.13 -6.95 0.54
N LEU A 98 -0.85 -6.94 0.15
CA LEU A 98 -0.41 -6.39 -1.14
C LEU A 98 -0.95 -7.24 -2.30
N ILE A 99 -0.85 -8.57 -2.18
CA ILE A 99 -1.35 -9.50 -3.20
C ILE A 99 -2.86 -9.30 -3.43
N ASN A 100 -3.65 -9.15 -2.37
CA ASN A 100 -5.08 -8.87 -2.47
C ASN A 100 -5.35 -7.52 -3.16
N ALA A 101 -4.66 -6.44 -2.76
CA ALA A 101 -4.82 -5.14 -3.41
C ALA A 101 -4.54 -5.21 -4.91
N VAL A 102 -3.49 -5.93 -5.33
CA VAL A 102 -3.15 -6.12 -6.75
C VAL A 102 -4.18 -7.01 -7.47
N THR A 103 -4.59 -8.10 -6.84
CA THR A 103 -5.58 -9.05 -7.39
C THR A 103 -6.91 -8.36 -7.69
N PHE A 104 -7.31 -7.36 -6.89
CA PHE A 104 -8.53 -6.58 -7.10
C PHE A 104 -8.29 -5.21 -7.75
N ALA A 105 -7.08 -4.93 -8.26
CA ALA A 105 -6.71 -3.69 -8.94
C ALA A 105 -7.00 -2.42 -8.10
N HIS A 106 -6.71 -2.48 -6.80
CA HIS A 106 -6.84 -1.36 -5.89
C HIS A 106 -5.50 -0.60 -5.78
N HIS A 107 -5.16 0.19 -6.79
CA HIS A 107 -3.88 0.93 -6.88
C HIS A 107 -3.61 1.79 -5.65
N ALA A 108 -4.61 2.54 -5.16
CA ALA A 108 -4.44 3.38 -3.98
C ALA A 108 -4.08 2.58 -2.72
N CYS A 109 -4.70 1.41 -2.51
CA CYS A 109 -4.36 0.51 -1.41
C CYS A 109 -2.95 -0.06 -1.57
N ALA A 110 -2.60 -0.51 -2.78
CA ALA A 110 -1.27 -1.04 -3.06
C ALA A 110 -0.19 0.02 -2.80
N GLY A 111 -0.41 1.27 -3.22
CA GLY A 111 0.49 2.39 -2.95
C GLY A 111 0.71 2.61 -1.46
N LEU A 112 -0.38 2.70 -0.68
CA LEU A 112 -0.29 2.86 0.77
C LEU A 112 0.44 1.68 1.44
N LEU A 113 0.20 0.45 1.01
CA LEU A 113 0.88 -0.73 1.54
C LEU A 113 2.40 -0.67 1.27
N LEU A 114 2.78 -0.32 0.04
CA LEU A 114 4.18 -0.19 -0.37
C LEU A 114 4.89 0.94 0.41
N ASP A 115 4.22 2.08 0.58
CA ASP A 115 4.74 3.21 1.35
C ASP A 115 4.92 2.88 2.84
N ASN A 116 4.18 1.88 3.36
CA ASN A 116 4.30 1.35 4.71
C ASN A 116 5.18 0.09 4.80
N GLY A 117 6.01 -0.19 3.78
CA GLY A 117 7.01 -1.26 3.82
C GLY A 117 6.51 -2.64 3.40
N ALA A 118 5.43 -2.72 2.62
CA ALA A 118 5.02 -3.98 2.02
C ALA A 118 6.10 -4.50 1.05
N ASP A 119 6.43 -5.78 1.21
CA ASP A 119 7.47 -6.47 0.47
C ASP A 119 6.90 -7.12 -0.79
N VAL A 120 7.37 -6.67 -1.95
CA VAL A 120 6.92 -7.17 -3.25
C VAL A 120 7.41 -8.59 -3.53
N SER A 121 8.45 -9.07 -2.85
CA SER A 121 9.08 -10.38 -3.11
C SER A 121 8.30 -11.58 -2.54
N ARG A 122 7.23 -11.34 -1.78
CA ARG A 122 6.44 -12.37 -1.10
C ARG A 122 5.76 -13.32 -2.08
N GLN A 123 5.61 -14.58 -1.68
CA GLN A 123 5.03 -15.65 -2.51
C GLN A 123 5.65 -15.72 -3.92
N ASP A 124 6.98 -15.69 -4.05
CA ASP A 124 7.67 -15.67 -5.36
C ASP A 124 7.19 -14.52 -6.28
N PHE A 125 7.21 -13.29 -5.74
CA PHE A 125 6.78 -12.09 -6.46
C PHE A 125 5.35 -12.19 -7.02
N LYS A 126 4.45 -12.90 -6.34
CA LYS A 126 3.07 -13.12 -6.80
C LYS A 126 2.32 -11.84 -7.10
N ALA A 127 2.54 -10.78 -6.34
CA ALA A 127 1.97 -9.47 -6.62
C ALA A 127 2.41 -8.96 -8.01
N LEU A 128 3.70 -9.06 -8.33
CA LEU A 128 4.24 -8.64 -9.62
C LEU A 128 3.73 -9.51 -10.78
N ARG A 129 3.71 -10.84 -10.60
CA ARG A 129 3.16 -11.79 -11.57
C ARG A 129 1.67 -11.55 -11.83
N THR A 130 0.89 -11.30 -10.77
CA THR A 130 -0.55 -11.00 -10.90
C THR A 130 -0.79 -9.69 -11.66
N ALA A 131 0.02 -8.64 -11.41
CA ALA A 131 -0.08 -7.40 -12.18
C ALA A 131 0.28 -7.61 -13.67
N HIS A 132 1.26 -8.47 -13.93
CA HIS A 132 1.64 -8.87 -15.29
C HIS A 132 0.52 -9.59 -16.02
N ASP A 133 -0.04 -10.65 -15.43
CA ASP A 133 -1.10 -11.48 -16.05
C ASP A 133 -2.35 -10.64 -16.40
N LYS A 134 -2.62 -9.63 -15.58
CA LYS A 134 -3.75 -8.71 -15.78
C LYS A 134 -3.44 -7.57 -16.74
N LYS A 135 -2.20 -7.47 -17.24
CA LYS A 135 -1.69 -6.40 -18.10
C LYS A 135 -1.91 -5.00 -17.49
N ASP A 136 -1.81 -4.89 -16.16
CA ASP A 136 -2.02 -3.65 -15.42
C ASP A 136 -0.71 -2.86 -15.32
N GLU A 137 -0.47 -2.03 -16.32
CA GLU A 137 0.76 -1.23 -16.47
C GLU A 137 1.00 -0.29 -15.28
N ALA A 138 -0.05 0.35 -14.77
CA ALA A 138 0.06 1.30 -13.66
C ALA A 138 0.45 0.59 -12.36
N MET A 139 -0.21 -0.55 -12.05
CA MET A 139 0.14 -1.36 -10.89
C MET A 139 1.56 -1.94 -11.03
N LEU A 140 1.91 -2.40 -12.22
CA LEU A 140 3.23 -2.95 -12.50
C LEU A 140 4.33 -1.91 -12.28
N ALA A 141 4.16 -0.69 -12.81
CA ALA A 141 5.08 0.41 -12.60
C ALA A 141 5.25 0.74 -11.10
N MET A 142 4.15 0.77 -10.35
CA MET A 142 4.18 0.98 -8.90
C MET A 142 4.97 -0.13 -8.19
N LEU A 143 4.73 -1.40 -8.49
CA LEU A 143 5.43 -2.51 -7.86
C LEU A 143 6.92 -2.52 -8.21
N LEU A 144 7.27 -2.33 -9.49
CA LEU A 144 8.67 -2.29 -9.95
C LEU A 144 9.45 -1.17 -9.28
N SER A 145 8.86 0.02 -9.08
CA SER A 145 9.53 1.14 -8.41
C SER A 145 9.94 0.85 -6.96
N ARG A 146 9.32 -0.14 -6.29
CA ARG A 146 9.64 -0.55 -4.91
C ARG A 146 10.27 -1.95 -4.81
N ALA A 147 10.26 -2.73 -5.89
CA ALA A 147 10.86 -4.05 -5.91
C ALA A 147 12.38 -3.94 -6.06
N LYS A 148 13.18 -4.21 -5.03
CA LYS A 148 14.65 -4.06 -5.11
C LYS A 148 15.37 -5.24 -5.77
N ASN A 149 14.76 -6.43 -5.79
CA ASN A 149 15.42 -7.69 -6.20
C ASN A 149 14.60 -8.49 -7.22
N ALA A 150 13.78 -7.85 -8.06
CA ALA A 150 12.90 -8.55 -8.99
C ALA A 150 13.56 -8.85 -10.35
N ASN A 151 14.86 -8.57 -10.56
CA ASN A 151 15.53 -8.71 -11.87
C ASN A 151 15.35 -10.09 -12.52
N ALA A 152 15.49 -11.17 -11.76
CA ALA A 152 15.33 -12.53 -12.29
C ALA A 152 13.89 -12.79 -12.77
N VAL A 153 12.90 -12.39 -11.96
CA VAL A 153 11.48 -12.53 -12.32
C VAL A 153 11.11 -11.60 -13.48
N VAL A 154 11.64 -10.38 -13.50
CA VAL A 154 11.44 -9.44 -14.60
C VAL A 154 12.01 -9.99 -15.91
N ALA A 155 13.18 -10.63 -15.89
CA ALA A 155 13.75 -11.28 -17.07
C ALA A 155 12.86 -12.43 -17.56
N GLU A 156 12.35 -13.27 -16.66
CA GLU A 156 11.38 -14.34 -16.98
C GLU A 156 10.12 -13.78 -17.64
N LEU A 157 9.49 -12.78 -17.01
CA LEU A 157 8.27 -12.13 -17.51
C LEU A 157 8.49 -11.40 -18.84
N THR A 158 9.68 -10.81 -19.03
CA THR A 158 10.06 -10.14 -20.28
C THR A 158 10.17 -11.15 -21.42
N ALA A 159 10.81 -12.30 -21.19
CA ALA A 159 10.89 -13.37 -22.18
C ALA A 159 9.51 -13.93 -22.53
N ALA A 160 8.63 -14.09 -21.55
CA ALA A 160 7.25 -14.51 -21.77
C ALA A 160 6.47 -13.53 -22.67
N LEU A 161 6.58 -12.21 -22.42
CA LEU A 161 5.95 -11.20 -23.27
C LEU A 161 6.48 -11.17 -24.70
N GLN A 162 7.78 -11.37 -24.89
CA GLN A 162 8.41 -11.38 -26.21
C GLN A 162 7.95 -12.58 -27.06
N ALA A 163 7.53 -13.67 -26.42
CA ALA A 163 6.98 -14.85 -27.09
C ALA A 163 5.49 -14.71 -27.47
N GLU A 164 4.77 -13.68 -26.97
CA GLU A 164 3.40 -13.42 -27.38
C GLU A 164 3.32 -12.98 -28.86
N GLU A 165 2.25 -13.36 -29.57
CA GLU A 165 2.03 -12.94 -30.96
C GLU A 165 1.94 -11.41 -31.11
N THR A 166 1.41 -10.74 -30.08
CA THR A 166 1.34 -9.28 -29.99
C THR A 166 1.86 -8.80 -28.63
N PRO A 167 3.19 -8.58 -28.49
CA PRO A 167 3.79 -8.20 -27.22
C PRO A 167 3.26 -6.86 -26.71
N ASN A 168 2.90 -6.79 -25.42
CA ASN A 168 2.59 -5.51 -24.78
C ASN A 168 3.87 -4.67 -24.66
N LYS A 169 4.05 -3.73 -25.59
CA LYS A 169 5.21 -2.83 -25.66
C LYS A 169 5.36 -1.96 -24.41
N ALA A 170 4.27 -1.50 -23.81
CA ALA A 170 4.34 -0.66 -22.62
C ALA A 170 4.90 -1.43 -21.42
N MET A 171 4.47 -2.68 -21.22
CA MET A 171 5.05 -3.55 -20.18
C MET A 171 6.52 -3.86 -20.45
N LEU A 172 6.90 -4.12 -21.70
CA LEU A 172 8.31 -4.31 -22.07
C LEU A 172 9.16 -3.08 -21.73
N HIS A 173 8.67 -1.88 -22.04
CA HIS A 173 9.35 -0.63 -21.67
C HIS A 173 9.49 -0.48 -20.15
N LEU A 174 8.45 -0.85 -19.37
CA LEU A 174 8.53 -0.83 -17.90
C LEU A 174 9.61 -1.79 -17.37
N TYR A 175 9.71 -2.99 -17.94
CA TYR A 175 10.75 -3.96 -17.56
C TYR A 175 12.15 -3.51 -17.95
N GLN A 176 12.32 -2.98 -19.16
CA GLN A 176 13.60 -2.40 -19.62
C GLN A 176 14.07 -1.30 -18.66
N ASN A 177 13.20 -0.33 -18.37
CA ASN A 177 13.49 0.78 -17.45
C ASN A 177 13.89 0.27 -16.05
N TYR A 178 13.24 -0.79 -15.56
CA TYR A 178 13.58 -1.39 -14.28
C TYR A 178 14.97 -2.04 -14.30
N THR A 179 15.30 -2.81 -15.35
CA THR A 179 16.59 -3.51 -15.46
C THR A 179 17.78 -2.59 -15.75
N GLU A 180 17.55 -1.49 -16.47
CA GLU A 180 18.60 -0.54 -16.86
C GLU A 180 18.97 0.43 -15.73
N GLY A 181 18.17 0.51 -14.66
CA GLY A 181 18.49 1.30 -13.47
C GLY A 181 18.60 2.80 -13.71
N THR A 182 18.15 3.31 -14.85
CA THR A 182 18.30 4.72 -15.23
C THR A 182 17.06 5.53 -14.82
N PRO A 183 17.23 6.62 -14.03
CA PRO A 183 16.20 7.66 -13.99
C PRO A 183 15.98 8.16 -15.43
N PRO A 184 14.76 8.64 -15.78
CA PRO A 184 14.48 9.14 -17.11
C PRO A 184 15.57 10.15 -17.50
N PRO A 185 15.99 10.20 -18.78
CA PRO A 185 16.99 11.17 -19.20
C PRO A 185 16.49 12.56 -18.79
N GLU A 186 17.22 13.20 -17.85
CA GLU A 186 16.97 14.59 -17.50
C GLU A 186 17.00 15.36 -18.80
N ASN A 187 15.84 15.93 -19.15
CA ASN A 187 15.69 16.79 -20.30
C ASN A 187 16.69 17.95 -20.18
N GLY A 188 17.79 17.85 -20.92
CA GLY A 188 18.54 18.98 -21.46
C GLY A 188 18.86 20.12 -20.51
N ASP A 189 19.52 19.86 -19.37
CA ASP A 189 20.12 20.94 -18.61
C ASP A 189 21.60 21.17 -18.96
N ARG A 190 21.75 22.22 -19.76
CA ARG A 190 22.88 23.12 -19.96
C ARG A 190 24.06 22.88 -19.02
N ARG A 191 25.20 22.55 -19.63
CA ARG A 191 26.53 22.55 -19.00
C ARG A 191 26.69 23.81 -18.13
N PRO A 192 27.22 23.70 -16.90
CA PRO A 192 27.55 24.87 -16.11
C PRO A 192 28.69 25.62 -16.81
N HIS A 193 28.43 26.88 -17.18
CA HIS A 193 29.46 27.78 -17.66
C HIS A 193 30.53 27.93 -16.57
N GLY A 194 31.73 27.39 -16.81
CA GLY A 194 32.90 27.70 -16.00
C GLY A 194 33.25 29.19 -16.05
N PRO A 195 33.87 29.76 -15.01
CA PRO A 195 34.16 31.19 -14.96
C PRO A 195 35.21 31.57 -16.01
N ARG A 196 34.95 32.65 -16.75
CA ARG A 196 35.89 33.24 -17.73
C ARG A 196 37.18 33.69 -17.03
N PRO A 197 38.37 33.50 -17.64
CA PRO A 197 39.60 34.07 -17.12
C PRO A 197 39.61 35.59 -17.32
N GLN A 198 39.92 36.33 -16.25
CA GLN A 198 40.13 37.78 -16.30
C GLN A 198 41.50 38.07 -16.95
N GLY A 199 41.51 38.89 -18.00
CA GLY A 199 42.74 39.42 -18.61
C GLY A 199 43.43 40.45 -17.69
N PRO A 200 44.71 40.77 -17.94
CA PRO A 200 45.51 41.60 -17.05
C PRO A 200 45.06 43.07 -17.11
N ARG A 201 44.99 43.73 -15.94
CA ARG A 201 44.76 45.18 -15.82
C ARG A 201 46.04 45.95 -16.19
N PRO A 202 45.95 47.07 -16.92
CA PRO A 202 47.11 47.92 -17.17
C PRO A 202 47.46 48.74 -15.91
N GLN A 203 48.76 48.84 -15.64
CA GLN A 203 49.33 49.64 -14.57
C GLN A 203 49.28 51.13 -14.93
N GLY A 204 48.94 51.96 -13.96
CA GLY A 204 49.20 53.40 -13.91
C GLY A 204 49.81 53.71 -12.55
#